data_AF-A0A653XEE9-F1
#
_entry.id   AF-A0A653XEE9-F1
#
_cell.length_a   1.000
_cell.length_b   1.000
_cell.length_c   1.000
_cell.angle_alpha   90.00
_cell.angle_beta   90.00
_cell.angle_gamma   90.00
#
_symmetry.space_group_name_H-M   'P 1'
#
loop_
_entity.id
_entity.type
_entity.pdbx_description
1 polymer ?
#
loop_
_entity_poly.entity_id
_entity_poly.type
_entity_poly.pdbx_seq_one_letter_code
_entity_poly.pdbx_strand_id
1 'polypeptide(L)'
;MKRQHGLLLLPVALALSVMGALAYAMTRGGADDASAVDAQYDIEATRYLAEAGLRLAKWQNEKINCDSERRFSNVRLPGVAGTASVDDITVKKDEFKATVTATSARGTVSSITRDKMVFYDRTRQYDTVLPDSEFRDTWINSDAPASSNGGGDHFLEATDGKAHPLLSVSLSSLPNDSRVTKATLWLYLNSSNSVQTVRELAVHAVTRGWADGSATWNSPWTTSPGGSYESRPEFTTAIAGTNRFYRWDIGPLVRRWRSGELANFGVLFKPRGLNESRFNSINAINNGPRMDVSYHLRCK
;
A
#
# COMPACT_ATOMS: atom_id res chain seq x y z
N MET A 1 60.17 -40.33 -58.28
CA MET A 1 59.49 -39.85 -57.05
C MET A 1 58.36 -38.90 -57.45
N LYS A 2 57.09 -39.33 -57.32
CA LYS A 2 55.91 -38.51 -57.64
C LYS A 2 55.70 -37.47 -56.53
N ARG A 3 55.84 -36.18 -56.86
CA ARG A 3 55.49 -35.07 -55.96
C ARG A 3 53.96 -34.96 -55.85
N GLN A 4 53.39 -35.55 -54.80
CA GLN A 4 52.04 -35.26 -54.33
C GLN A 4 52.05 -33.86 -53.69
N HIS A 5 51.83 -32.79 -54.45
CA HIS A 5 51.76 -31.41 -53.90
C HIS A 5 50.41 -30.71 -54.23
N GLY A 6 49.45 -31.42 -54.82
CA GLY A 6 48.14 -30.87 -55.20
C GLY A 6 46.97 -31.20 -54.27
N LEU A 7 47.11 -32.17 -53.34
CA LEU A 7 45.98 -32.66 -52.53
C LEU A 7 45.82 -31.99 -51.15
N LEU A 8 46.80 -31.20 -50.69
CA LEU A 8 46.77 -30.56 -49.36
C LEU A 8 46.04 -29.20 -49.35
N LEU A 9 45.90 -28.54 -50.50
CA LEU A 9 45.26 -27.22 -50.59
C LEU A 9 43.73 -27.30 -50.54
N LEU A 10 43.15 -28.37 -51.07
CA LEU A 10 41.70 -28.58 -51.08
C LEU A 10 41.08 -28.68 -49.68
N PRO A 11 41.60 -29.52 -48.75
CA PRO A 11 41.04 -29.60 -47.40
C PRO A 11 41.23 -28.29 -46.61
N VAL A 12 42.31 -27.55 -46.84
CA VAL A 12 42.54 -26.25 -46.18
C VAL A 12 41.58 -25.17 -46.72
N ALA A 13 41.38 -25.09 -48.04
CA ALA A 13 40.43 -24.17 -48.64
C ALA A 13 38.99 -24.47 -48.21
N LEU A 14 38.63 -25.75 -48.09
CA LEU A 14 37.32 -26.19 -47.63
C LEU A 14 37.13 -25.92 -46.12
N ALA A 15 38.17 -26.09 -45.31
CA ALA A 15 38.12 -25.71 -43.90
C ALA A 15 37.95 -24.18 -43.72
N LEU A 16 38.68 -23.37 -44.50
CA LEU A 16 38.57 -21.90 -44.48
C LEU A 16 37.19 -21.42 -44.95
N SER A 17 36.60 -22.03 -45.98
CA SER A 17 35.26 -21.67 -46.44
C SER A 17 34.17 -22.04 -45.42
N VAL A 18 34.29 -23.20 -44.78
CA VAL A 18 33.39 -23.62 -43.69
C VAL A 18 33.53 -22.68 -42.48
N MET A 19 34.75 -22.34 -42.09
CA MET A 19 34.99 -21.36 -41.01
C MET A 19 34.42 -19.97 -41.35
N GLY A 20 34.58 -19.49 -42.58
CA GLY A 20 33.99 -18.24 -43.04
C GLY A 20 32.46 -18.25 -43.05
N ALA A 21 31.86 -19.36 -43.49
CA ALA A 21 30.41 -19.54 -43.48
C ALA A 21 29.83 -19.58 -42.05
N LEU A 22 30.51 -20.28 -41.13
CA LEU A 22 30.14 -20.32 -39.71
C LEU A 22 30.27 -18.95 -39.05
N ALA A 23 31.37 -18.23 -39.30
CA ALA A 23 31.56 -16.88 -38.77
C ALA A 23 30.46 -15.93 -39.27
N TYR A 24 30.13 -15.96 -40.56
CA TYR A 24 29.04 -15.17 -41.13
C TYR A 24 27.68 -15.53 -40.53
N ALA A 25 27.39 -16.83 -40.37
CA ALA A 25 26.16 -17.29 -39.75
C ALA A 25 26.03 -16.85 -38.29
N MET A 26 27.12 -16.88 -37.51
CA MET A 26 27.15 -16.40 -36.13
C MET A 26 26.95 -14.89 -36.03
N THR A 27 27.60 -14.09 -36.89
CA THR A 27 27.41 -12.64 -36.92
C THR A 27 25.98 -12.26 -37.30
N ARG A 28 25.40 -12.96 -38.27
CA ARG A 28 24.01 -12.75 -38.70
C ARG A 28 23.01 -13.17 -37.62
N GLY A 29 23.19 -14.35 -37.02
CA GLY A 29 22.36 -14.82 -35.92
C GLY A 29 22.39 -13.87 -34.72
N GLY A 30 23.57 -13.37 -34.35
CA GLY A 30 23.70 -12.37 -33.27
C GLY A 30 23.04 -11.03 -33.58
N ALA A 31 23.05 -10.59 -34.85
CA ALA A 31 22.34 -9.38 -35.27
C ALA A 31 20.81 -9.58 -35.27
N ASP A 32 20.34 -10.74 -35.73
CA ASP A 32 18.93 -11.12 -35.70
C ASP A 32 18.41 -11.19 -34.25
N ASP A 33 19.17 -11.82 -33.34
CA ASP A 33 18.85 -11.87 -31.91
C ASP A 33 18.80 -10.48 -31.27
N ALA A 34 19.78 -9.62 -31.56
CA ALA A 34 19.79 -8.25 -31.05
C ALA A 34 18.59 -7.43 -31.56
N SER A 35 18.20 -7.61 -32.83
CA SER A 35 17.02 -6.94 -33.41
C SER A 35 15.71 -7.45 -32.80
N ALA A 36 15.63 -8.74 -32.49
CA ALA A 36 14.46 -9.34 -31.84
C ALA A 36 14.31 -8.82 -30.41
N VAL A 37 15.41 -8.70 -29.66
CA VAL A 37 15.44 -8.13 -28.30
C VAL A 37 15.04 -6.65 -28.32
N ASP A 38 15.58 -5.85 -29.25
CA ASP A 38 15.22 -4.44 -29.40
C ASP A 38 13.73 -4.25 -29.75
N ALA A 39 13.16 -5.12 -30.59
CA ALA A 39 11.73 -5.14 -30.88
C ALA A 39 10.88 -5.52 -29.65
N GLN A 40 11.31 -6.50 -28.85
CA GLN A 40 10.64 -6.86 -27.60
C GLN A 40 10.62 -5.70 -26.59
N TYR A 41 11.76 -5.00 -26.43
CA TYR A 41 11.82 -3.82 -25.58
C TYR A 41 10.85 -2.72 -26.02
N ASP A 42 10.71 -2.47 -27.32
CA ASP A 42 9.76 -1.46 -27.83
C ASP A 42 8.31 -1.86 -27.56
N ILE A 43 7.96 -3.15 -27.66
CA ILE A 43 6.63 -3.67 -27.32
C ILE A 43 6.32 -3.46 -25.83
N GLU A 44 7.25 -3.82 -24.94
CA GLU A 44 7.08 -3.64 -23.49
C GLU A 44 6.96 -2.16 -23.12
N ALA A 45 7.82 -1.30 -23.67
CA ALA A 45 7.76 0.14 -23.47
C ALA A 45 6.41 0.72 -23.91
N THR A 46 5.90 0.27 -25.06
CA THR A 46 4.58 0.70 -25.57
C THR A 46 3.44 0.26 -24.67
N ARG A 47 3.52 -0.96 -24.10
CA ARG A 47 2.55 -1.44 -23.11
C ARG A 47 2.56 -0.58 -21.85
N TYR A 48 3.73 -0.28 -21.29
CA TYR A 48 3.84 0.61 -20.12
C TYR A 48 3.30 2.02 -20.42
N LEU A 49 3.52 2.53 -21.63
CA LEU A 49 2.98 3.80 -22.10
C LEU A 49 1.43 3.77 -22.13
N ALA A 50 0.81 2.67 -22.58
CA ALA A 50 -0.64 2.49 -22.52
C ALA A 50 -1.16 2.43 -21.06
N GLU A 51 -0.46 1.74 -20.15
CA GLU A 51 -0.83 1.68 -18.73
C GLU A 51 -0.75 3.06 -18.06
N ALA A 52 0.27 3.86 -18.38
CA ALA A 52 0.42 5.20 -17.88
C ALA A 52 -0.67 6.15 -18.43
N GLY A 53 -1.00 6.05 -19.73
CA GLY A 53 -2.11 6.78 -20.33
C GLY A 53 -3.44 6.47 -19.65
N LEU A 54 -3.68 5.21 -19.30
CA LEU A 54 -4.88 4.78 -18.55
C LEU A 54 -4.97 5.43 -17.16
N ARG A 55 -3.84 5.45 -16.42
CA ARG A 55 -3.79 6.08 -15.10
C ARG A 55 -4.01 7.59 -15.18
N LEU A 56 -3.47 8.24 -16.21
CA LEU A 56 -3.69 9.66 -16.43
C LEU A 56 -5.15 9.96 -16.78
N ALA A 57 -5.73 9.20 -17.71
CA ALA A 57 -7.13 9.35 -18.09
C ALA A 57 -8.05 9.22 -16.87
N LYS A 58 -7.78 8.24 -16.00
CA LYS A 58 -8.47 8.09 -14.72
C LYS A 58 -8.30 9.33 -13.84
N TRP A 59 -7.07 9.78 -13.59
CA TRP A 59 -6.81 10.94 -12.73
C TRP A 59 -7.46 12.22 -13.24
N GLN A 60 -7.47 12.45 -14.55
CA GLN A 60 -8.09 13.62 -15.15
C GLN A 60 -9.61 13.58 -15.00
N ASN A 61 -10.26 12.42 -15.17
CA ASN A 61 -11.70 12.27 -14.91
C ASN A 61 -12.04 12.41 -13.41
N GLU A 62 -11.19 11.91 -12.51
CA GLU A 62 -11.34 12.13 -11.05
C GLU A 62 -11.31 13.62 -10.65
N LYS A 63 -10.73 14.49 -11.49
CA LYS A 63 -10.64 15.94 -11.26
C LYS A 63 -11.83 16.74 -11.80
N ILE A 64 -12.83 16.11 -12.39
CA ILE A 64 -13.96 16.78 -13.05
C ILE A 64 -15.26 16.27 -12.44
N ASN A 65 -15.50 16.61 -11.16
CA ASN A 65 -16.75 16.44 -10.38
C ASN A 65 -17.64 15.21 -10.67
N CYS A 66 -17.10 14.11 -11.21
CA CYS A 66 -17.83 12.94 -11.71
C CYS A 66 -18.92 13.18 -12.79
N ASP A 67 -19.19 14.42 -13.19
CA ASP A 67 -20.39 14.80 -13.95
C ASP A 67 -20.18 14.85 -15.48
N SER A 68 -18.96 14.67 -15.98
CA SER A 68 -18.70 14.73 -17.43
C SER A 68 -17.61 13.76 -17.87
N GLU A 69 -17.81 13.15 -19.04
CA GLU A 69 -16.80 12.36 -19.71
C GLU A 69 -15.78 13.29 -20.38
N ARG A 70 -14.50 13.24 -19.98
CA ARG A 70 -13.44 13.82 -20.81
C ARG A 70 -12.73 12.74 -21.60
N ARG A 71 -12.92 12.77 -22.91
CA ARG A 71 -12.04 12.10 -23.87
C ARG A 71 -10.70 12.85 -23.93
N PHE A 72 -9.60 12.11 -23.89
CA PHE A 72 -8.27 12.69 -24.04
C PHE A 72 -7.70 12.31 -25.40
N SER A 73 -7.23 13.31 -26.13
CA SER A 73 -6.41 13.09 -27.32
C SER A 73 -5.00 12.65 -26.93
N ASN A 74 -4.12 12.49 -27.93
CA ASN A 74 -2.71 12.09 -27.78
C ASN A 74 -2.02 12.81 -26.60
N VAL A 75 -1.79 12.09 -25.52
CA VAL A 75 -0.98 12.47 -24.38
C VAL A 75 0.47 12.08 -24.64
N ARG A 76 1.36 13.06 -24.60
CA ARG A 76 2.80 12.83 -24.61
C ARG A 76 3.32 12.76 -23.19
N LEU A 77 3.91 11.64 -22.79
CA LEU A 77 4.51 11.49 -21.47
C LEU A 77 5.92 12.12 -21.46
N PRO A 78 6.28 12.90 -20.42
CA PRO A 78 7.63 13.44 -20.28
C PRO A 78 8.67 12.32 -20.21
N GLY A 79 9.77 12.43 -20.98
CA GLY A 79 10.90 11.50 -20.91
C GLY A 79 10.75 10.20 -21.70
N VAL A 80 9.68 10.02 -22.48
CA VAL A 80 9.47 8.83 -23.33
C VAL A 80 9.33 9.24 -24.79
N ALA A 81 10.06 8.55 -25.69
CA ALA A 81 9.90 8.70 -27.14
C ALA A 81 8.66 7.93 -27.61
N GLY A 82 7.49 8.57 -27.57
CA GLY A 82 6.23 7.99 -28.01
C GLY A 82 5.02 8.87 -27.66
N THR A 83 3.83 8.42 -28.03
CA THR A 83 2.55 9.08 -27.72
C THR A 83 1.52 8.05 -27.24
N ALA A 84 0.77 8.36 -26.20
CA ALA A 84 -0.39 7.57 -25.78
C ALA A 84 -1.67 8.31 -26.14
N SER A 85 -2.54 7.74 -26.96
CA SER A 85 -3.88 8.27 -27.21
C SER A 85 -4.91 7.49 -26.40
N VAL A 86 -5.94 8.17 -25.91
CA VAL A 86 -7.08 7.48 -25.31
C VAL A 86 -8.16 7.37 -26.37
N ASP A 87 -8.28 6.19 -26.95
CA ASP A 87 -9.10 5.99 -28.15
C ASP A 87 -10.60 5.99 -27.82
N ASP A 88 -10.97 5.40 -26.68
CA ASP A 88 -12.36 5.41 -26.24
C ASP A 88 -12.45 5.37 -24.71
N ILE A 89 -13.26 6.28 -24.17
CA ILE A 89 -13.65 6.31 -22.76
C ILE A 89 -15.16 6.25 -22.75
N THR A 90 -15.69 5.25 -22.06
CA THR A 90 -17.10 5.13 -21.73
C THR A 90 -17.23 5.20 -20.22
N VAL A 91 -17.86 6.25 -19.71
CA VAL A 91 -18.16 6.37 -18.28
C VAL A 91 -19.61 5.97 -18.08
N LYS A 92 -19.83 4.82 -17.44
CA LYS A 92 -21.15 4.50 -16.88
C LYS A 92 -21.12 4.88 -15.40
N LYS A 93 -22.29 5.30 -14.89
CA LYS A 93 -22.54 5.77 -13.51
C LYS A 93 -21.55 5.26 -12.45
N ASP A 94 -21.31 3.96 -12.39
CA ASP A 94 -20.49 3.29 -11.38
C ASP A 94 -19.23 2.59 -11.91
N GLU A 95 -19.04 2.51 -13.23
CA GLU A 95 -17.94 1.79 -13.90
C GLU A 95 -17.30 2.65 -15.01
N PHE A 96 -16.03 3.02 -14.80
CA PHE A 96 -15.20 3.64 -15.84
C PHE A 96 -14.59 2.55 -16.72
N LYS A 97 -15.05 2.47 -17.97
CA LYS A 97 -14.41 1.68 -19.02
C LYS A 97 -13.55 2.60 -19.87
N ALA A 98 -12.27 2.29 -19.98
CA ALA A 98 -11.40 3.00 -20.90
C ALA A 98 -10.53 2.04 -21.69
N THR A 99 -10.36 2.38 -22.97
CA THR A 99 -9.40 1.77 -23.89
C THR A 99 -8.37 2.81 -24.23
N VAL A 100 -7.11 2.51 -23.91
CA VAL A 100 -5.96 3.37 -24.22
C VAL A 100 -5.08 2.67 -25.22
N THR A 101 -4.73 3.37 -26.29
CA THR A 101 -3.80 2.88 -27.29
C THR A 101 -2.55 3.74 -27.28
N ALA A 102 -1.41 3.10 -27.08
CA ALA A 102 -0.12 3.74 -27.15
C ALA A 102 0.57 3.38 -28.46
N THR A 103 1.25 4.37 -29.02
CA THR A 103 2.08 4.22 -30.21
C THR A 103 3.50 4.70 -29.88
N SER A 104 4.50 3.83 -30.04
CA SER A 104 5.90 4.20 -29.86
C SER A 104 6.37 5.14 -30.98
N ALA A 105 7.51 5.80 -30.78
CA ALA A 105 8.13 6.57 -31.86
C ALA A 105 8.51 5.72 -33.09
N ARG A 106 8.62 4.41 -32.92
CA ARG A 106 8.93 3.44 -33.99
C ARG A 106 7.66 2.86 -34.65
N GLY A 107 6.47 3.28 -34.22
CA GLY A 107 5.19 2.86 -34.78
C GLY A 107 4.60 1.58 -34.17
N THR A 108 5.23 1.01 -33.14
CA THR A 108 4.67 -0.12 -32.38
C THR A 108 3.41 0.33 -31.64
N VAL A 109 2.35 -0.47 -31.70
CA VAL A 109 1.05 -0.15 -31.10
C VAL A 109 0.72 -1.15 -30.01
N SER A 110 0.27 -0.66 -28.85
CA SER A 110 -0.28 -1.48 -27.77
C SER A 110 -1.59 -0.88 -27.29
N SER A 111 -2.62 -1.70 -27.14
CA SER A 111 -3.92 -1.26 -26.59
C SER A 111 -4.23 -1.98 -25.28
N ILE A 112 -4.75 -1.24 -24.31
CA ILE A 112 -5.17 -1.74 -23.02
C ILE A 112 -6.59 -1.26 -22.74
N THR A 113 -7.49 -2.21 -22.57
CA THR A 113 -8.86 -1.96 -22.09
C THR A 113 -8.98 -2.37 -20.63
N ARG A 114 -9.60 -1.51 -19.82
CA ARG A 114 -10.07 -1.88 -18.48
C ARG A 114 -11.54 -1.53 -18.36
N ASP A 115 -12.36 -2.53 -18.07
CA ASP A 115 -13.82 -2.40 -18.07
C ASP A 115 -14.40 -1.90 -16.74
N LYS A 116 -13.71 -2.13 -15.61
CA LYS A 116 -14.24 -1.86 -14.26
C LYS A 116 -13.26 -1.08 -13.41
N MET A 117 -13.03 0.18 -13.75
CA MET A 117 -12.22 1.06 -12.92
C MET A 117 -13.09 1.88 -11.97
N VAL A 118 -12.84 1.75 -10.67
CA VAL A 118 -13.42 2.64 -9.65
C VAL A 118 -12.66 3.95 -9.64
N PHE A 119 -13.35 5.08 -9.67
CA PHE A 119 -12.78 6.41 -9.59
C PHE A 119 -13.57 7.27 -8.58
N TYR A 120 -12.91 8.29 -8.06
CA TYR A 120 -13.39 9.08 -6.92
C TYR A 120 -13.44 10.56 -7.28
N ASP A 121 -14.40 11.28 -6.70
CA ASP A 121 -14.45 12.72 -6.81
C ASP A 121 -13.29 13.34 -6.04
N ARG A 122 -12.28 13.83 -6.75
CA ARG A 122 -11.12 14.51 -6.15
C ARG A 122 -11.26 16.03 -6.15
N THR A 123 -12.37 16.55 -6.64
CA THR A 123 -12.70 17.97 -6.51
C THR A 123 -13.21 18.30 -5.11
N ARG A 124 -13.82 17.31 -4.45
CA ARG A 124 -14.33 17.43 -3.08
C ARG A 124 -13.64 16.48 -2.13
N GLN A 125 -13.16 17.01 -1.03
CA GLN A 125 -12.69 16.24 0.11
C GLN A 125 -13.71 16.35 1.24
N TYR A 126 -13.99 15.23 1.90
CA TYR A 126 -14.81 15.16 3.10
C TYR A 126 -13.89 14.89 4.28
N ASP A 127 -14.07 15.65 5.35
CA ASP A 127 -13.37 15.48 6.61
C ASP A 127 -14.40 15.17 7.69
N THR A 128 -14.14 14.17 8.52
CA THR A 128 -15.02 13.79 9.63
C THR A 128 -14.20 13.33 10.84
N VAL A 129 -14.78 13.49 12.01
CA VAL A 129 -14.29 12.89 13.26
C VAL A 129 -15.18 11.69 13.54
N LEU A 130 -14.58 10.51 13.74
CA LEU A 130 -15.36 9.33 14.07
C LEU A 130 -15.97 9.47 15.47
N PRO A 131 -17.25 9.10 15.66
CA PRO A 131 -17.91 9.20 16.96
C PRO A 131 -17.33 8.17 17.94
N ASP A 132 -17.33 8.52 19.23
CA ASP A 132 -16.79 7.68 20.31
C ASP A 132 -17.42 6.28 20.37
N SER A 133 -18.68 6.13 19.91
CA SER A 133 -19.38 4.84 19.81
C SER A 133 -18.73 3.83 18.86
N GLU A 134 -17.86 4.28 17.96
CA GLU A 134 -17.11 3.42 17.03
C GLU A 134 -15.81 2.87 17.64
N PHE A 135 -15.40 3.39 18.80
CA PHE A 135 -14.18 2.97 19.47
C PHE A 135 -14.46 1.84 20.46
N ARG A 136 -13.52 0.91 20.55
CA ARG A 136 -13.42 -0.08 21.63
C ARG A 136 -11.98 -0.09 22.08
N ASP A 137 -11.74 -0.06 23.37
CA ASP A 137 -10.39 -0.15 23.91
C ASP A 137 -10.32 -1.04 25.13
N THR A 138 -9.11 -1.52 25.38
CA THR A 138 -8.76 -2.22 26.60
C THR A 138 -7.25 -2.22 26.70
N TRP A 139 -6.71 -2.72 27.80
CA TRP A 139 -5.29 -2.97 27.92
C TRP A 139 -5.09 -4.34 28.54
N ILE A 140 -4.03 -5.05 28.15
CA ILE A 140 -3.72 -6.40 28.63
C ILE A 140 -2.46 -6.36 29.47
N ASN A 141 -2.40 -7.17 30.54
CA ASN A 141 -1.36 -7.12 31.56
C ASN A 141 -0.79 -8.50 31.88
N SER A 142 0.53 -8.66 31.81
CA SER A 142 1.23 -9.89 32.19
C SER A 142 1.12 -10.24 33.67
N ASP A 143 0.96 -9.23 34.54
CA ASP A 143 0.85 -9.41 36.00
C ASP A 143 -0.55 -9.95 36.40
N ALA A 144 -1.54 -9.86 35.51
CA ALA A 144 -2.87 -10.46 35.66
C ALA A 144 -3.30 -11.19 34.36
N PRO A 145 -2.62 -12.28 33.98
CA PRO A 145 -2.57 -12.70 32.58
C PRO A 145 -3.83 -13.40 32.07
N ALA A 146 -4.70 -13.85 32.98
CA ALA A 146 -6.01 -14.44 32.69
C ALA A 146 -7.18 -13.47 32.94
N SER A 147 -6.89 -12.26 33.42
CA SER A 147 -7.90 -11.24 33.70
C SER A 147 -7.98 -10.26 32.55
N SER A 148 -9.19 -9.82 32.24
CA SER A 148 -9.41 -8.67 31.36
C SER A 148 -9.58 -7.42 32.21
N ASN A 149 -9.24 -6.26 31.65
CA ASN A 149 -9.48 -4.97 32.29
C ASN A 149 -10.86 -4.39 31.92
N GLY A 150 -11.74 -5.19 31.31
CA GLY A 150 -13.15 -4.85 31.09
C GLY A 150 -13.44 -3.64 30.20
N GLY A 151 -12.41 -2.91 29.74
CA GLY A 151 -12.56 -1.57 29.15
C GLY A 151 -13.01 -0.50 30.16
N GLY A 152 -13.37 -0.87 31.40
CA GLY A 152 -14.04 0.03 32.35
C GLY A 152 -13.15 1.08 33.00
N ASP A 153 -11.84 0.90 32.92
CA ASP A 153 -10.89 1.91 33.39
C ASP A 153 -10.99 3.19 32.55
N HIS A 154 -10.77 4.33 33.19
CA HIS A 154 -10.65 5.63 32.50
C HIS A 154 -9.27 5.81 31.82
N PHE A 155 -8.43 4.79 31.82
CA PHE A 155 -7.08 4.81 31.24
C PHE A 155 -6.70 3.48 30.59
N LEU A 156 -5.69 3.55 29.73
CA LEU A 156 -5.02 2.43 29.08
C LEU A 156 -3.56 2.44 29.53
N GLU A 157 -3.11 1.36 30.18
CA GLU A 157 -1.74 1.28 30.67
C GLU A 157 -0.78 0.74 29.59
N ALA A 158 0.32 1.46 29.40
CA ALA A 158 1.47 1.08 28.60
C ALA A 158 2.72 0.97 29.48
N THR A 159 3.16 -0.27 29.71
CA THR A 159 4.35 -0.60 30.50
C THR A 159 5.19 -1.63 29.74
N ASP A 160 6.46 -1.32 29.52
CA ASP A 160 7.39 -2.17 28.76
C ASP A 160 7.45 -3.58 29.35
N GLY A 161 7.28 -4.58 28.48
CA GLY A 161 7.24 -5.99 28.84
C GLY A 161 6.04 -6.45 29.68
N LYS A 162 5.11 -5.56 30.04
CA LYS A 162 4.02 -5.87 30.97
C LYS A 162 2.62 -5.53 30.50
N ALA A 163 2.40 -4.32 30.00
CA ALA A 163 1.07 -3.79 29.72
C ALA A 163 0.99 -3.21 28.31
N HIS A 164 0.05 -3.72 27.51
CA HIS A 164 -0.15 -3.28 26.14
C HIS A 164 -1.57 -2.72 25.96
N PRO A 165 -1.72 -1.43 25.58
CA PRO A 165 -2.99 -0.90 25.13
C PRO A 165 -3.44 -1.53 23.81
N LEU A 166 -4.74 -1.75 23.70
CA LEU A 166 -5.45 -2.20 22.51
C LEU A 166 -6.53 -1.19 22.16
N LEU A 167 -6.62 -0.83 20.89
CA LEU A 167 -7.65 0.08 20.39
C LEU A 167 -8.20 -0.46 19.06
N SER A 168 -9.50 -0.65 18.99
CA SER A 168 -10.22 -0.97 17.76
C SER A 168 -11.14 0.18 17.40
N VAL A 169 -11.23 0.46 16.11
CA VAL A 169 -12.08 1.54 15.57
C VAL A 169 -12.90 0.98 14.42
N SER A 170 -14.21 0.96 14.59
CA SER A 170 -15.13 0.63 13.52
C SER A 170 -15.20 1.78 12.51
N LEU A 171 -15.30 1.44 11.23
CA LEU A 171 -15.34 2.40 10.15
C LEU A 171 -16.75 2.57 9.58
N SER A 172 -17.79 2.03 10.23
CA SER A 172 -19.16 1.98 9.68
C SER A 172 -19.78 3.34 9.38
N SER A 173 -19.39 4.38 10.13
CA SER A 173 -19.81 5.76 9.89
C SER A 173 -19.24 6.38 8.61
N LEU A 174 -18.17 5.82 8.02
CA LEU A 174 -17.69 6.29 6.72
C LEU A 174 -18.44 5.55 5.60
N PRO A 175 -18.78 6.23 4.49
CA PRO A 175 -19.45 5.61 3.34
C PRO A 175 -18.66 4.40 2.82
N ASN A 176 -19.36 3.30 2.51
CA ASN A 176 -18.75 2.03 2.10
C ASN A 176 -17.83 2.16 0.89
N ASP A 177 -18.22 2.97 -0.09
CA ASP A 177 -17.45 3.22 -1.31
C ASP A 177 -16.50 4.43 -1.20
N SER A 178 -16.23 4.95 0.00
CA SER A 178 -15.28 6.06 0.15
C SER A 178 -13.82 5.61 0.03
N ARG A 179 -12.98 6.49 -0.50
CA ARG A 179 -11.52 6.31 -0.48
C ARG A 179 -10.90 7.21 0.58
N VAL A 180 -10.39 6.57 1.62
CA VAL A 180 -9.63 7.23 2.69
C VAL A 180 -8.29 7.74 2.15
N THR A 181 -8.07 9.05 2.25
CA THR A 181 -6.81 9.69 1.88
C THR A 181 -5.90 9.85 3.09
N LYS A 182 -6.45 10.29 4.22
CA LYS A 182 -5.74 10.49 5.48
C LYS A 182 -6.58 9.97 6.65
N ALA A 183 -5.94 9.38 7.64
CA ALA A 183 -6.60 9.00 8.87
C ALA A 183 -5.66 9.19 10.05
N THR A 184 -5.95 10.15 10.92
CA THR A 184 -5.09 10.50 12.05
C THR A 184 -5.71 9.98 13.33
N LEU A 185 -5.03 9.05 13.99
CA LEU A 185 -5.39 8.56 15.31
C LEU A 185 -4.69 9.38 16.39
N TRP A 186 -5.41 9.72 17.44
CA TRP A 186 -4.94 10.52 18.57
C TRP A 186 -5.16 9.78 19.89
N LEU A 187 -4.14 9.77 20.75
CA LEU A 187 -4.24 9.30 22.13
C LEU A 187 -3.62 10.31 23.07
N TYR A 188 -4.29 10.58 24.20
CA TYR A 188 -3.80 11.50 25.21
C TYR A 188 -3.01 10.75 26.28
N LEU A 189 -1.74 11.10 26.48
CA LEU A 189 -0.94 10.58 27.59
C LEU A 189 -1.17 11.47 28.82
N ASN A 190 -1.81 10.94 29.85
CA ASN A 190 -2.12 11.68 31.07
C ASN A 190 -0.95 11.69 32.06
N SER A 191 -0.40 10.51 32.35
CA SER A 191 0.69 10.34 33.33
C SER A 191 1.66 9.25 32.91
N SER A 192 2.86 9.26 33.48
CA SER A 192 3.91 8.28 33.18
C SER A 192 4.98 8.31 34.27
N ASN A 193 5.43 7.14 34.71
CA ASN A 193 6.56 6.96 35.63
C ASN A 193 7.84 6.54 34.89
N SER A 194 7.93 6.85 33.59
CA SER A 194 9.06 6.45 32.74
C SER A 194 10.30 7.29 33.01
N VAL A 195 11.32 6.66 33.60
CA VAL A 195 12.63 7.27 33.88
C VAL A 195 13.71 6.97 32.83
N GLN A 196 13.42 6.07 31.89
CA GLN A 196 14.37 5.67 30.85
C GLN A 196 14.60 6.79 29.83
N THR A 197 15.80 6.83 29.26
CA THR A 197 16.18 7.80 28.21
C THR A 197 15.50 7.50 26.88
N VAL A 198 15.39 6.21 26.53
CA VAL A 198 14.65 5.73 25.36
C VAL A 198 13.24 5.37 25.81
N ARG A 199 12.25 6.07 25.25
CA ARG A 199 10.82 5.89 25.53
C ARG A 199 10.09 5.89 24.20
N GLU A 200 9.63 4.72 23.78
CA GLU A 200 8.99 4.54 22.48
C GLU A 200 7.65 3.83 22.66
N LEU A 201 6.71 4.17 21.79
CA LEU A 201 5.48 3.43 21.61
C LEU A 201 5.41 3.00 20.15
N ALA A 202 5.43 1.69 19.91
CA ALA A 202 5.27 1.10 18.60
C ALA A 202 3.81 0.71 18.37
N VAL A 203 3.24 1.08 17.23
CA VAL A 203 1.87 0.75 16.84
C VAL A 203 1.92 -0.43 15.90
N HIS A 204 1.24 -1.52 16.25
CA HIS A 204 1.16 -2.73 15.44
C HIS A 204 -0.27 -3.03 15.06
N ALA A 205 -0.50 -3.49 13.82
CA ALA A 205 -1.81 -3.96 13.41
C ALA A 205 -2.12 -5.32 14.05
N VAL A 206 -3.28 -5.44 14.70
CA VAL A 206 -3.70 -6.68 15.37
C VAL A 206 -4.17 -7.68 14.32
N THR A 207 -3.73 -8.94 14.44
CA THR A 207 -4.03 -10.01 13.47
C THR A 207 -5.07 -10.99 13.97
N ARG A 208 -5.56 -10.82 15.21
CA ARG A 208 -6.59 -11.66 15.82
C ARG A 208 -7.67 -10.82 16.46
N GLY A 209 -8.93 -11.11 16.12
CA GLY A 209 -10.08 -10.45 16.71
C GLY A 209 -10.16 -10.65 18.22
N TRP A 210 -10.57 -9.60 18.91
CA TRP A 210 -10.82 -9.56 20.34
C TRP A 210 -12.10 -8.77 20.60
N ALA A 211 -12.83 -9.12 21.66
CA ALA A 211 -13.99 -8.35 22.09
C ALA A 211 -13.62 -7.51 23.31
N ASP A 212 -14.25 -6.35 23.41
CA ASP A 212 -14.10 -5.46 24.55
C ASP A 212 -14.40 -6.20 25.86
N GLY A 213 -13.57 -5.96 26.87
CA GLY A 213 -13.62 -6.64 28.16
C GLY A 213 -13.36 -8.16 28.16
N SER A 214 -12.95 -8.76 27.03
CA SER A 214 -12.60 -10.20 26.97
C SER A 214 -11.13 -10.48 26.68
N ALA A 215 -10.41 -9.50 26.13
CA ALA A 215 -8.99 -9.63 25.86
C ALA A 215 -8.20 -9.69 27.18
N THR A 216 -7.29 -10.65 27.27
CA THR A 216 -6.38 -10.83 28.41
C THR A 216 -4.95 -10.92 27.88
N TRP A 217 -3.97 -11.04 28.76
CA TRP A 217 -2.59 -11.28 28.29
C TRP A 217 -2.46 -12.61 27.54
N ASN A 218 -3.21 -13.65 27.94
CA ASN A 218 -3.08 -15.00 27.38
C ASN A 218 -4.06 -15.30 26.22
N SER A 219 -5.16 -14.56 26.10
CA SER A 219 -6.25 -14.85 25.16
C SER A 219 -6.74 -13.57 24.49
N PRO A 220 -7.14 -13.58 23.20
CA PRO A 220 -7.36 -14.75 22.31
C PRO A 220 -6.20 -15.09 21.37
N TRP A 221 -4.96 -14.82 21.79
CA TRP A 221 -3.76 -14.83 20.94
C TRP A 221 -3.31 -16.24 20.53
N THR A 222 -2.75 -16.37 19.32
CA THR A 222 -2.27 -17.67 18.79
C THR A 222 -0.76 -17.79 18.69
N THR A 223 -0.04 -16.67 18.57
CA THR A 223 1.42 -16.69 18.39
C THR A 223 2.14 -16.69 19.74
N SER A 224 1.74 -15.80 20.64
CA SER A 224 2.30 -15.66 21.99
C SER A 224 1.34 -14.87 22.88
N PRO A 225 1.48 -14.96 24.22
CA PRO A 225 0.87 -14.00 25.12
C PRO A 225 1.27 -12.56 24.78
N GLY A 226 0.45 -11.60 25.21
CA GLY A 226 0.69 -10.17 24.99
C GLY A 226 0.24 -9.64 23.63
N GLY A 227 -0.61 -10.37 22.90
CA GLY A 227 -1.19 -9.93 21.63
C GLY A 227 -0.72 -10.72 20.41
N SER A 228 -1.61 -10.90 19.42
CA SER A 228 -1.25 -11.32 18.06
C SER A 228 -1.31 -10.13 17.10
N TYR A 229 -0.18 -9.77 16.52
CA TYR A 229 -0.03 -8.58 15.69
C TYR A 229 1.06 -8.77 14.62
N GLU A 230 1.09 -7.91 13.60
CA GLU A 230 2.14 -7.93 12.58
C GLU A 230 3.50 -7.57 13.18
N SER A 231 4.55 -8.33 12.86
CA SER A 231 5.89 -8.15 13.44
C SER A 231 6.51 -6.79 13.12
N ARG A 232 6.24 -6.25 11.93
CA ARG A 232 6.64 -4.91 11.53
C ARG A 232 5.69 -3.88 12.16
N PRO A 233 6.18 -2.90 12.93
CA PRO A 233 5.33 -1.81 13.39
C PRO A 233 4.89 -0.94 12.22
N GLU A 234 3.66 -0.46 12.28
CA GLU A 234 3.14 0.59 11.39
C GLU A 234 3.85 1.92 11.69
N PHE A 235 4.05 2.20 12.99
CA PHE A 235 4.73 3.40 13.47
C PHE A 235 5.52 3.11 14.73
N THR A 236 6.61 3.86 14.93
CA THR A 236 7.31 3.95 16.22
C THR A 236 7.44 5.41 16.56
N THR A 237 7.05 5.79 17.79
CA THR A 237 7.04 7.19 18.21
C THR A 237 7.73 7.35 19.54
N ALA A 238 8.66 8.31 19.61
CA ALA A 238 9.27 8.70 20.86
C ALA A 238 8.24 9.42 21.74
N ILE A 239 8.09 8.95 22.98
CA ILE A 239 7.18 9.50 23.97
C ILE A 239 7.98 10.44 24.89
N ALA A 240 7.66 11.72 24.80
CA ALA A 240 8.32 12.81 25.51
C ALA A 240 7.29 13.69 26.22
N GLY A 241 7.22 13.53 27.55
CA GLY A 241 6.33 14.29 28.42
C GLY A 241 4.90 13.76 28.44
N THR A 242 4.16 14.20 29.46
CA THR A 242 2.77 13.83 29.74
C THR A 242 1.83 15.03 29.48
N ASN A 243 0.54 14.86 29.77
CA ASN A 243 -0.51 15.85 29.57
C ASN A 243 -0.66 16.36 28.13
N ARG A 244 -0.52 15.46 27.15
CA ARG A 244 -0.60 15.83 25.73
C ARG A 244 -1.08 14.70 24.83
N PHE A 245 -1.58 15.09 23.66
CA PHE A 245 -1.88 14.15 22.60
C PHE A 245 -0.63 13.72 21.83
N TYR A 246 -0.58 12.42 21.54
CA TYR A 246 0.26 11.80 20.52
C TYR A 246 -0.63 11.42 19.34
N ARG A 247 -0.05 11.41 18.14
CA ARG A 247 -0.81 11.16 16.90
C ARG A 247 -0.06 10.31 15.89
N TRP A 248 -0.80 9.53 15.12
CA TRP A 248 -0.29 8.67 14.06
C TRP A 248 -1.17 8.76 12.82
N ASP A 249 -0.57 8.88 11.63
CA ASP A 249 -1.31 8.83 10.36
C ASP A 249 -1.50 7.37 9.94
N ILE A 250 -2.53 6.72 10.50
CA ILE A 250 -2.92 5.34 10.21
C ILE A 250 -3.67 5.20 8.87
N GLY A 251 -3.68 6.21 8.01
CA GLY A 251 -4.30 6.17 6.69
C GLY A 251 -3.90 4.95 5.84
N PRO A 252 -2.62 4.54 5.77
CA PRO A 252 -2.21 3.30 5.10
C PRO A 252 -2.90 2.05 5.67
N LEU A 253 -2.93 1.91 6.98
CA LEU A 253 -3.55 0.78 7.67
C LEU A 253 -5.07 0.74 7.43
N VAL A 254 -5.74 1.89 7.51
CA VAL A 254 -7.19 2.00 7.22
C VAL A 254 -7.51 1.57 5.78
N ARG A 255 -6.64 1.88 4.81
CA ARG A 255 -6.81 1.43 3.43
C ARG A 255 -6.66 -0.09 3.29
N ARG A 256 -5.74 -0.72 4.03
CA ARG A 256 -5.59 -2.18 4.08
C ARG A 256 -6.82 -2.86 4.69
N TRP A 257 -7.41 -2.24 5.72
CA TRP A 257 -8.69 -2.69 6.29
C TRP A 257 -9.84 -2.59 5.30
N ARG A 258 -9.94 -1.46 4.58
CA ARG A 258 -11.00 -1.23 3.58
C ARG A 258 -10.88 -2.10 2.34
N SER A 259 -9.66 -2.43 1.91
CA SER A 259 -9.44 -3.33 0.77
C SER A 259 -9.66 -4.80 1.11
N GLY A 260 -9.77 -5.16 2.40
CA GLY A 260 -9.82 -6.54 2.86
C GLY A 260 -8.46 -7.25 2.84
N GLU A 261 -7.36 -6.53 2.57
CA GLU A 261 -6.00 -7.07 2.69
C GLU A 261 -5.70 -7.51 4.13
N LEU A 262 -6.24 -6.76 5.10
CA LEU A 262 -6.13 -7.07 6.51
C LEU A 262 -7.50 -6.93 7.18
N ALA A 263 -7.88 -7.87 8.04
CA ALA A 263 -9.08 -7.72 8.85
C ALA A 263 -8.89 -6.59 9.88
N ASN A 264 -9.93 -5.79 10.12
CA ASN A 264 -9.86 -4.73 11.12
C ASN A 264 -10.10 -5.29 12.52
N PHE A 265 -9.02 -5.61 13.21
CA PHE A 265 -9.02 -5.95 14.65
C PHE A 265 -8.40 -4.85 15.51
N GLY A 266 -8.20 -3.67 14.94
CA GLY A 266 -7.56 -2.55 15.61
C GLY A 266 -6.05 -2.64 15.67
N VAL A 267 -5.48 -1.92 16.63
CA VAL A 267 -4.05 -1.74 16.84
C VAL A 267 -3.66 -2.09 18.28
N LEU A 268 -2.43 -2.60 18.42
CA LEU A 268 -1.76 -2.81 19.69
C LEU A 268 -0.65 -1.77 19.82
N PHE A 269 -0.57 -1.14 20.98
CA PHE A 269 0.51 -0.23 21.33
C PHE A 269 1.54 -0.98 22.17
N LYS A 270 2.72 -1.20 21.61
CA LYS A 270 3.83 -1.90 22.26
C LYS A 270 4.81 -0.88 22.84
N PRO A 271 4.86 -0.73 24.18
CA PRO A 271 5.81 0.15 24.84
C PRO A 271 7.24 -0.39 24.78
N ARG A 272 8.21 0.53 24.78
CA ARG A 272 9.63 0.27 25.03
C ARG A 272 10.19 1.39 25.91
N GLY A 273 10.77 1.02 27.05
CA GLY A 273 11.25 1.95 28.07
C GLY A 273 10.16 2.82 28.71
N LEU A 274 8.88 2.51 28.49
CA LEU A 274 7.77 3.12 29.18
C LEU A 274 7.43 2.36 30.45
N ASN A 275 7.09 3.07 31.52
CA ASN A 275 6.65 2.48 32.78
C ASN A 275 5.42 3.23 33.31
N GLU A 276 4.36 2.49 33.63
CA GLU A 276 3.09 2.99 34.14
C GLU A 276 2.59 4.22 33.36
N SER A 277 2.70 4.16 32.02
CA SER A 277 2.27 5.25 31.16
C SER A 277 0.78 5.10 30.89
N ARG A 278 -0.01 6.04 31.39
CA ARG A 278 -1.48 5.98 31.34
C ARG A 278 -1.99 6.89 30.24
N PHE A 279 -2.42 6.29 29.15
CA PHE A 279 -3.19 6.98 28.12
C PHE A 279 -4.66 7.04 28.53
N ASN A 280 -5.41 8.03 28.10
CA ASN A 280 -6.85 8.06 28.35
C ASN A 280 -7.57 7.00 27.53
N SER A 281 -8.48 6.26 28.15
CA SER A 281 -9.40 5.36 27.44
C SER A 281 -10.60 6.14 26.89
N ILE A 282 -11.44 5.47 26.11
CA ILE A 282 -12.71 5.98 25.61
C ILE A 282 -13.69 6.33 26.74
N ASN A 283 -13.54 5.68 27.89
CA ASN A 283 -14.35 5.96 29.07
C ASN A 283 -13.82 7.15 29.87
N ALA A 284 -12.69 7.77 29.49
CA ALA A 284 -12.20 8.98 30.14
C ALA A 284 -13.18 10.15 29.96
N ILE A 285 -13.36 10.95 31.01
CA ILE A 285 -14.28 12.11 31.01
C ILE A 285 -13.89 13.13 29.92
N ASN A 286 -12.58 13.29 29.67
CA ASN A 286 -12.05 14.22 28.69
C ASN A 286 -10.85 13.60 27.97
N ASN A 287 -10.55 14.10 26.77
CA ASN A 287 -9.36 13.72 25.99
C ASN A 287 -9.25 12.21 25.72
N GLY A 288 -10.37 11.53 25.47
CA GLY A 288 -10.37 10.15 25.02
C GLY A 288 -9.72 9.97 23.63
N PRO A 289 -9.57 8.72 23.16
CA PRO A 289 -9.14 8.42 21.80
C PRO A 289 -9.99 9.16 20.77
N ARG A 290 -9.34 9.66 19.71
CA ARG A 290 -10.01 10.35 18.60
C ARG A 290 -9.41 9.94 17.28
N MET A 291 -10.23 9.89 16.23
CA MET A 291 -9.78 9.64 14.88
C MET A 291 -10.38 10.64 13.89
N ASP A 292 -9.51 11.37 13.21
CA ASP A 292 -9.87 12.28 12.13
C ASP A 292 -9.65 11.58 10.78
N VAL A 293 -10.65 11.60 9.92
CA VAL A 293 -10.58 10.92 8.61
C VAL A 293 -10.92 11.89 7.49
N SER A 294 -10.05 11.93 6.49
CA SER A 294 -10.26 12.59 5.22
C SER A 294 -10.51 11.55 4.13
N TYR A 295 -11.54 11.73 3.32
CA TYR A 295 -11.89 10.81 2.24
C TYR A 295 -12.51 11.50 1.03
N HIS A 296 -12.46 10.79 -0.10
CA HIS A 296 -13.21 11.11 -1.31
C HIS A 296 -14.36 10.12 -1.49
N LEU A 297 -15.50 10.60 -1.99
CA LEU A 297 -16.60 9.73 -2.37
C LEU A 297 -16.32 9.11 -3.74
N ARG A 298 -16.78 7.88 -3.94
CA ARG A 298 -16.83 7.27 -5.27
C ARG A 298 -17.81 8.02 -6.16
N CYS A 299 -17.43 8.22 -7.41
CA CYS A 299 -18.33 8.75 -8.43
C CYS A 299 -19.51 7.79 -8.67
N LYS A 300 -20.72 8.33 -8.87
CA LYS A 300 -21.98 7.58 -8.97
C LYS A 300 -22.66 7.72 -10.32
#